data_AF-A0A4D4N512-F1
#
_entry.id   AF-A0A4D4N512-F1
#
_cell.length_a   1.000
_cell.length_b   1.000
_cell.length_c   1.000
_cell.angle_alpha   90.00
_cell.angle_beta   90.00
_cell.angle_gamma   90.00
#
_symmetry.space_group_name_H-M   'P 1'
#
loop_
_entity.id
_entity.type
_entity.pdbx_description
1 polymer ?
#
loop_
_entity_poly.entity_id
_entity_poly.type
_entity_poly.pdbx_seq_one_letter_code
_entity_poly.pdbx_strand_id
1 'polypeptide(L)'
;MRTTFEDRLLGELKREIELREAGVASTGTAEFKTGEGRAKAAVGRLFAPLTPRRMAAVAAACTAAWLAAVIMPGSPAGSNAWAVDPVGDGSVKLTVQDQNISVAAQRELARKVRPWGVHVTVDVLAPGYVCERSKVASPLVASDEHGNRVPVIPFKSSWDVTLRRGNVLTFENTKGSSQPRAVEFYETRSEAEPCVPMKVVLPDD
;
A
#
# COMPACT_ATOMS: atom_id res chain seq x y z
N MET A 1 -41.31 -13.89 -7.12
CA MET A 1 -40.30 -13.11 -6.36
C MET A 1 -39.48 -12.30 -7.35
N ARG A 2 -39.26 -11.00 -7.09
CA ARG A 2 -38.41 -10.15 -7.93
C ARG A 2 -36.95 -10.32 -7.50
N THR A 3 -36.05 -10.61 -8.43
CA THR A 3 -34.61 -10.65 -8.16
C THR A 3 -34.14 -9.23 -7.82
N THR A 4 -33.37 -9.09 -6.74
CA THR A 4 -32.79 -7.79 -6.38
C THR A 4 -31.60 -7.48 -7.28
N PHE A 5 -31.16 -6.22 -7.28
CA PHE A 5 -29.94 -5.83 -7.97
C PHE A 5 -28.72 -6.63 -7.46
N GLU A 6 -28.68 -6.88 -6.16
CA GLU A 6 -27.62 -7.66 -5.51
C GLU A 6 -27.63 -9.13 -5.96
N ASP A 7 -28.81 -9.75 -6.10
CA ASP A 7 -28.93 -11.12 -6.59
C ASP A 7 -28.42 -11.26 -8.04
N ARG A 8 -28.70 -10.25 -8.86
CA ARG A 8 -28.21 -10.22 -10.25
C ARG A 8 -26.71 -10.03 -10.31
N LEU A 9 -26.15 -9.14 -9.48
CA LEU A 9 -24.72 -8.91 -9.40
C LEU A 9 -23.96 -10.17 -8.95
N LEU A 10 -24.47 -10.86 -7.93
CA LEU A 10 -23.89 -12.11 -7.44
C LEU A 10 -23.98 -13.24 -8.47
N GLY A 11 -25.07 -13.29 -9.24
CA GLY A 11 -25.22 -14.25 -10.33
C GLY A 11 -24.23 -14.01 -11.48
N GLU A 12 -24.02 -12.75 -11.87
CA GLU A 12 -23.06 -12.37 -12.90
C GLU A 12 -21.61 -12.66 -12.44
N LEU A 13 -21.27 -12.37 -11.18
CA LEU A 13 -19.93 -12.62 -10.63
C LEU A 13 -19.61 -14.13 -10.55
N LYS A 14 -20.55 -14.96 -10.09
CA LYS A 14 -20.37 -16.42 -10.05
C LYS A 14 -20.11 -16.99 -11.44
N ARG A 15 -20.87 -16.52 -12.44
CA ARG A 15 -20.69 -16.95 -13.83
C ARG A 15 -19.31 -16.59 -14.39
N GLU A 16 -18.77 -15.43 -14.02
CA GLU A 16 -17.43 -15.03 -14.48
C GLU A 16 -16.32 -15.88 -13.84
N ILE A 17 -16.46 -16.24 -12.56
CA ILE A 17 -15.52 -17.13 -11.86
C ILE A 17 -15.55 -18.53 -12.50
N GLU A 18 -16.73 -19.10 -12.71
CA GLU A 18 -16.88 -20.42 -13.35
C GLU A 18 -16.29 -20.43 -14.77
N LEU A 19 -16.46 -19.35 -15.54
CA LEU A 19 -15.85 -19.25 -16.88
C LEU A 19 -14.32 -19.17 -16.83
N ARG A 20 -13.75 -18.49 -15.82
CA ARG A 20 -12.30 -18.43 -15.60
C ARG A 20 -11.76 -19.79 -15.16
N GLU A 21 -12.47 -20.52 -14.31
CA GLU A 21 -12.09 -21.86 -13.84
C GLU A 21 -12.21 -22.91 -14.95
N ALA A 22 -13.28 -22.86 -15.76
CA ALA A 22 -13.46 -23.76 -16.90
C ALA A 22 -12.43 -23.49 -18.02
N GLY A 23 -12.03 -22.24 -18.23
CA GLY A 23 -10.97 -21.86 -19.16
C GLY A 23 -9.59 -22.39 -18.77
N VAL A 24 -9.36 -22.68 -17.49
CA VAL A 24 -8.12 -23.29 -16.97
C VAL A 24 -8.12 -24.81 -17.17
N ALA A 25 -9.28 -25.45 -17.31
CA ALA A 25 -9.39 -26.91 -17.46
C ALA A 25 -9.40 -27.41 -18.92
N SER A 26 -9.50 -26.53 -19.92
CA SER A 26 -9.68 -26.91 -21.33
C SER A 26 -8.42 -26.78 -22.20
N THR A 27 -7.25 -27.04 -21.64
CA THR A 27 -6.02 -27.26 -22.43
C THR A 27 -5.48 -28.67 -22.23
N GLY A 28 -5.93 -29.59 -23.09
CA GLY A 28 -5.06 -30.63 -23.65
C GLY A 28 -5.28 -32.08 -23.24
N THR A 29 -6.35 -32.72 -23.75
CA THR A 29 -6.36 -34.17 -24.01
C THR A 29 -6.95 -34.41 -25.39
N ALA A 30 -6.08 -34.46 -26.40
CA ALA A 30 -6.44 -34.93 -27.73
C ALA A 30 -6.07 -36.42 -27.83
N GLU A 31 -7.08 -37.27 -27.78
CA GLU A 31 -7.03 -38.66 -28.23
C GLU A 31 -6.70 -38.73 -29.73
N PHE A 32 -5.81 -39.65 -30.12
CA PHE A 32 -5.82 -40.20 -31.47
C PHE A 32 -5.57 -41.72 -31.40
N LYS A 33 -6.55 -42.48 -31.92
CA LYS A 33 -6.56 -43.94 -32.06
C LYS A 33 -5.75 -44.40 -33.28
N THR A 34 -5.62 -45.74 -33.37
CA THR A 34 -5.08 -46.60 -34.46
C THR A 34 -3.56 -46.81 -34.43
N GLY A 35 -2.98 -48.02 -34.45
CA GLY A 35 -3.51 -49.39 -34.56
C GLY A 35 -2.37 -50.42 -34.36
N GLU A 36 -2.75 -51.70 -34.29
CA GLU A 36 -1.91 -52.90 -34.09
C GLU A 36 -0.67 -53.03 -35.00
N GLY A 37 0.37 -53.70 -34.50
CA GLY A 37 1.44 -54.26 -35.35
C GLY A 37 2.68 -54.73 -34.59
N ARG A 38 2.79 -56.05 -34.41
CA ARG A 38 3.84 -56.78 -33.69
C ARG A 38 5.14 -56.92 -34.52
N ALA A 39 6.28 -57.02 -33.81
CA ALA A 39 7.48 -57.84 -34.10
C ALA A 39 8.76 -57.21 -34.71
N LYS A 40 9.83 -57.35 -33.90
CA LYS A 40 11.20 -57.83 -34.21
C LYS A 40 12.31 -56.84 -34.64
N ALA A 41 13.47 -57.15 -34.06
CA ALA A 41 14.76 -56.45 -34.04
C ALA A 41 15.56 -56.48 -35.36
N ALA A 42 16.46 -55.50 -35.52
CA ALA A 42 17.87 -55.64 -35.97
C ALA A 42 18.45 -54.20 -36.14
N VAL A 43 19.41 -53.76 -35.32
CA VAL A 43 20.87 -53.74 -35.59
C VAL A 43 21.21 -53.35 -37.04
N GLY A 44 21.81 -52.17 -37.24
CA GLY A 44 22.44 -51.85 -38.52
C GLY A 44 22.76 -50.37 -38.69
N ARG A 45 24.03 -50.03 -38.51
CA ARG A 45 24.64 -48.70 -38.52
C ARG A 45 24.54 -47.94 -39.86
N LEU A 46 24.50 -46.61 -39.73
CA LEU A 46 25.12 -45.58 -40.59
C LEU A 46 24.55 -45.37 -42.01
N PHE A 47 23.58 -44.44 -42.14
CA PHE A 47 23.28 -43.74 -43.39
C PHE A 47 23.13 -42.22 -43.15
N ALA A 48 24.08 -41.47 -43.72
CA ALA A 48 23.97 -40.26 -44.56
C ALA A 48 22.88 -39.17 -44.32
N PRO A 49 23.15 -37.92 -44.74
CA PRO A 49 22.60 -36.69 -44.16
C PRO A 49 21.33 -36.18 -44.84
N LEU A 50 20.37 -35.63 -44.08
CA LEU A 50 19.21 -34.89 -44.59
C LEU A 50 18.86 -33.71 -43.68
N THR A 51 18.47 -32.63 -44.33
CA THR A 51 18.40 -31.22 -43.90
C THR A 51 17.10 -30.87 -43.12
N PRO A 52 16.67 -29.59 -43.01
CA PRO A 52 16.50 -28.86 -41.76
C PRO A 52 15.04 -28.70 -41.35
N ARG A 53 14.64 -29.05 -40.12
CA ARG A 53 13.48 -28.43 -39.45
C ARG A 53 13.34 -28.91 -38.00
N ARG A 54 13.27 -27.92 -37.10
CA ARG A 54 12.59 -27.93 -35.79
C ARG A 54 13.24 -28.79 -34.70
N MET A 55 14.27 -28.23 -34.06
CA MET A 55 14.50 -28.50 -32.64
C MET A 55 13.91 -27.36 -31.83
N ALA A 56 12.71 -27.59 -31.32
CA ALA A 56 12.16 -26.85 -30.22
C ALA A 56 12.74 -27.42 -28.92
N ALA A 57 13.37 -26.59 -28.10
CA ALA A 57 13.55 -26.85 -26.67
C ALA A 57 13.92 -25.55 -25.91
N VAL A 58 12.88 -24.98 -25.31
CA VAL A 58 12.82 -24.35 -23.98
C VAL A 58 13.93 -23.39 -23.52
N ALA A 59 13.55 -22.12 -23.32
CA ALA A 59 13.92 -21.37 -22.12
C ALA A 59 12.70 -20.54 -21.68
N ALA A 60 11.96 -21.09 -20.71
CA ALA A 60 10.94 -20.37 -19.96
C ALA A 60 11.62 -19.58 -18.84
N ALA A 61 11.37 -18.27 -18.78
CA ALA A 61 11.33 -17.48 -17.54
C ALA A 61 10.91 -16.05 -17.87
N CYS A 62 9.60 -15.80 -17.91
CA CYS A 62 9.09 -14.48 -17.56
C CYS A 62 8.18 -14.69 -16.35
N THR A 63 8.73 -14.40 -15.18
CA THR A 63 8.00 -14.34 -13.93
C THR A 63 6.95 -13.25 -14.05
N ALA A 64 5.70 -13.62 -14.30
CA ALA A 64 4.58 -12.73 -14.04
C ALA A 64 4.47 -12.57 -12.52
N ALA A 65 5.08 -11.51 -11.99
CA ALA A 65 4.88 -11.09 -10.62
C ALA A 65 3.45 -10.58 -10.50
N TRP A 66 2.54 -11.42 -10.02
CA TRP A 66 1.19 -11.01 -9.65
C TRP A 66 1.29 -10.14 -8.40
N LEU A 67 1.06 -8.84 -8.54
CA LEU A 67 0.69 -8.00 -7.39
C LEU A 67 -0.75 -8.35 -7.04
N ALA A 68 -0.92 -9.28 -6.10
CA ALA A 68 -2.13 -9.28 -5.29
C ALA A 68 -2.20 -7.90 -4.63
N ALA A 69 -3.13 -7.06 -5.09
CA ALA A 69 -3.52 -5.87 -4.36
C ALA A 69 -4.21 -6.37 -3.07
N VAL A 70 -3.39 -6.69 -2.06
CA VAL A 70 -3.89 -6.93 -0.72
C VAL A 70 -4.39 -5.59 -0.22
N ILE A 71 -5.68 -5.34 -0.44
CA ILE A 71 -6.42 -4.31 0.27
C ILE A 71 -6.40 -4.76 1.73
N MET A 72 -5.43 -4.26 2.49
CA MET A 72 -5.33 -4.53 3.92
C MET A 72 -5.84 -3.29 4.65
N PRO A 73 -7.15 -3.21 4.96
CA PRO A 73 -7.68 -2.13 5.79
C PRO A 73 -6.91 -2.11 7.12
N GLY A 74 -6.39 -0.95 7.49
CA GLY A 74 -5.48 -0.82 8.63
C GLY A 74 -6.15 -0.38 9.92
N SER A 75 -6.31 -1.31 10.86
CA SER A 75 -5.73 -1.32 12.22
C SER A 75 -6.48 -2.35 13.10
N PRO A 76 -5.84 -2.99 14.09
CA PRO A 76 -6.49 -3.89 15.06
C PRO A 76 -7.46 -3.19 16.04
N ALA A 77 -7.75 -1.91 15.83
CA ALA A 77 -8.61 -1.09 16.67
C ALA A 77 -9.55 -0.25 15.79
N GLY A 78 -10.46 -0.91 15.07
CA GLY A 78 -11.79 -0.40 14.68
C GLY A 78 -11.96 0.94 13.94
N SER A 79 -10.90 1.65 13.53
CA SER A 79 -11.01 2.97 12.88
C SER A 79 -10.30 3.00 11.54
N ASN A 80 -11.04 3.31 10.48
CA ASN A 80 -10.60 3.46 9.08
C ASN A 80 -9.81 4.77 8.84
N ALA A 81 -9.03 5.23 9.84
CA ALA A 81 -8.42 6.55 9.80
C ALA A 81 -7.45 6.73 8.63
N TRP A 82 -6.90 5.62 8.09
CA TRP A 82 -6.03 5.64 6.92
C TRP A 82 -6.07 4.34 6.10
N ALA A 83 -5.67 4.45 4.84
CA ALA A 83 -5.47 3.36 3.88
C ALA A 83 -4.16 3.56 3.11
N VAL A 84 -3.52 2.45 2.72
CA VAL A 84 -2.29 2.46 1.91
C VAL A 84 -2.49 1.53 0.73
N ASP A 85 -2.44 2.10 -0.47
CA ASP A 85 -2.65 1.39 -1.73
C ASP A 85 -1.39 1.43 -2.59
N PRO A 86 -0.82 0.29 -3.01
CA PRO A 86 0.27 0.27 -3.98
C PRO A 86 -0.18 0.83 -5.35
N VAL A 87 0.64 1.68 -5.97
CA VAL A 87 0.32 2.31 -7.28
C VAL A 87 0.89 1.51 -8.47
N GLY A 88 1.88 0.64 -8.23
CA GLY A 88 2.47 -0.27 -9.24
C GLY A 88 3.84 0.16 -9.78
N ASP A 89 4.25 1.41 -9.57
CA ASP A 89 5.59 1.95 -9.93
C ASP A 89 6.57 1.92 -8.74
N GLY A 90 6.26 1.14 -7.70
CA GLY A 90 6.99 1.12 -6.43
C GLY A 90 6.61 2.24 -5.47
N SER A 91 5.68 3.12 -5.83
CA SER A 91 5.07 4.09 -4.91
C SER A 91 3.82 3.54 -4.23
N VAL A 92 3.43 4.19 -3.13
CA VAL A 92 2.20 3.92 -2.39
C VAL A 92 1.37 5.19 -2.28
N LYS A 93 0.06 5.07 -2.46
CA LYS A 93 -0.91 6.12 -2.14
C LYS A 93 -1.34 5.94 -0.69
N LEU A 94 -1.01 6.90 0.17
CA LEU A 94 -1.53 6.99 1.53
C LEU A 94 -2.74 7.91 1.51
N THR A 95 -3.88 7.40 1.96
CA THR A 95 -5.11 8.17 2.14
C THR A 95 -5.42 8.23 3.62
N VAL A 96 -5.57 9.43 4.19
CA VAL A 96 -5.98 9.67 5.58
C VAL A 96 -7.37 10.28 5.57
N GLN A 97 -8.32 9.55 6.13
CA GLN A 97 -9.73 9.94 6.21
C GLN A 97 -10.07 10.65 7.52
N ASP A 98 -9.31 10.39 8.58
CA ASP A 98 -9.47 11.01 9.89
C ASP A 98 -8.07 11.33 10.44
N GLN A 99 -7.83 12.60 10.78
CA GLN A 99 -6.55 13.00 11.38
C GLN A 99 -6.39 12.56 12.83
N ASN A 100 -7.43 12.04 13.49
CA ASN A 100 -7.33 11.40 14.80
C ASN A 100 -6.62 10.03 14.73
N ILE A 101 -5.48 9.97 14.04
CA ILE A 101 -4.61 8.81 14.02
C ILE A 101 -3.81 8.80 15.31
N SER A 102 -4.14 7.88 16.21
CA SER A 102 -3.37 7.69 17.45
C SER A 102 -1.88 7.43 17.16
N VAL A 103 -1.01 7.78 18.11
CA VAL A 103 0.44 7.47 18.04
C VAL A 103 0.70 5.99 17.76
N ALA A 104 -0.12 5.09 18.32
CA ALA A 104 -0.02 3.65 18.06
C ALA A 104 -0.31 3.30 16.60
N ALA A 105 -1.37 3.89 16.02
CA ALA A 105 -1.73 3.71 14.61
C ALA A 105 -0.70 4.36 13.66
N GLN A 106 -0.13 5.52 14.01
CA GLN A 106 0.97 6.14 13.26
C GLN A 106 2.21 5.23 13.22
N ARG A 107 2.54 4.56 14.35
CA ARG A 107 3.62 3.56 14.40
C ARG A 107 3.28 2.30 13.61
N GLU A 108 2.01 1.91 13.52
CA GLU A 108 1.57 0.82 12.65
C GLU A 108 1.73 1.19 11.18
N LEU A 109 1.27 2.38 10.79
CA LEU A 109 1.49 2.94 9.46
C LEU A 109 2.97 2.93 9.11
N ALA A 110 3.84 3.37 10.02
CA ALA A 110 5.30 3.32 9.84
C ALA A 110 5.81 1.91 9.51
N ARG A 111 5.33 0.88 10.22
CA ARG A 111 5.69 -0.52 9.93
C ARG A 111 5.16 -0.95 8.57
N LYS A 112 3.93 -0.56 8.21
CA LYS A 112 3.34 -0.92 6.92
C LYS A 112 4.11 -0.31 5.78
N VAL A 113 4.39 1.00 5.78
CA VAL A 113 5.00 1.66 4.61
C VAL A 113 6.51 1.39 4.45
N ARG A 114 7.18 0.88 5.49
CA ARG A 114 8.63 0.61 5.50
C ARG A 114 9.14 -0.29 4.36
N PRO A 115 8.47 -1.38 3.94
CA PRO A 115 8.91 -2.23 2.83
C PRO A 115 9.01 -1.50 1.49
N TRP A 116 8.22 -0.43 1.30
CA TRP A 116 8.31 0.45 0.13
C TRP A 116 9.42 1.50 0.24
N GLY A 117 10.20 1.47 1.33
CA GLY A 117 11.30 2.39 1.59
C GLY A 117 10.85 3.81 1.92
N VAL A 118 9.60 3.97 2.35
CA VAL A 118 9.08 5.20 2.94
C VAL A 118 9.49 5.24 4.41
N HIS A 119 9.90 6.41 4.89
CA HIS A 119 10.23 6.63 6.29
C HIS A 119 9.13 7.38 6.98
N VAL A 120 8.83 6.98 8.22
CA VAL A 120 7.86 7.67 9.06
C VAL A 120 8.53 8.02 10.37
N THR A 121 8.47 9.29 10.74
CA THR A 121 8.89 9.78 12.07
C THR A 121 7.67 10.18 12.87
N VAL A 122 7.69 9.82 14.16
CA VAL A 122 6.59 10.08 15.10
C VAL A 122 7.19 10.74 16.32
N ASP A 123 7.11 12.07 16.35
CA ASP A 123 7.58 12.90 17.44
C ASP A 123 6.45 13.07 18.45
N VAL A 124 6.73 12.86 19.74
CA VAL A 124 5.75 13.04 20.83
C VAL A 124 6.35 14.00 21.85
N LEU A 125 5.85 15.24 21.84
CA LEU A 125 6.36 16.35 22.62
C LEU A 125 5.54 16.59 23.88
N ALA A 126 6.13 17.21 24.90
CA ALA A 126 5.37 17.68 26.04
C ALA A 126 4.40 18.81 25.63
N PRO A 127 3.28 19.03 26.36
CA PRO A 127 2.42 20.17 26.13
C PRO A 127 3.20 21.49 26.13
N GLY A 128 2.91 22.36 25.16
CA GLY A 128 3.58 23.64 24.98
C GLY A 128 4.93 23.58 24.23
N TYR A 129 5.31 22.43 23.67
CA TYR A 129 6.49 22.28 22.81
C TYR A 129 6.11 21.96 21.37
N VAL A 130 6.94 22.42 20.43
CA VAL A 130 6.84 22.14 18.99
C VAL A 130 8.22 21.77 18.44
N CYS A 131 8.29 21.15 17.26
CA CYS A 131 9.58 20.99 16.58
C CYS A 131 10.01 22.32 15.95
N GLU A 132 11.29 22.67 16.05
CA GLU A 132 11.86 23.89 15.44
C GLU A 132 11.62 23.99 13.93
N ARG A 133 11.72 22.86 13.23
CA ARG A 133 11.45 22.75 11.78
C ARG A 133 10.00 22.99 11.39
N SER A 134 9.08 22.87 12.35
CA SER A 134 7.66 22.99 12.08
C SER A 134 7.36 24.44 11.74
N LYS A 135 7.07 24.69 10.46
CA LYS A 135 6.64 26.01 9.98
C LYS A 135 5.20 26.23 10.43
N VAL A 136 5.03 26.57 11.70
CA VAL A 136 3.74 26.98 12.24
C VAL A 136 3.48 28.37 11.67
N ALA A 137 2.57 28.47 10.69
CA ALA A 137 1.85 29.72 10.48
C ALA A 137 1.32 30.11 11.85
N SER A 138 1.78 31.26 12.39
CA SER A 138 1.56 31.73 13.76
C SER A 138 0.31 31.10 14.39
N PRO A 139 0.44 30.31 15.47
CA PRO A 139 -0.67 29.52 15.97
C PRO A 139 -1.87 30.44 16.20
N LEU A 140 -2.97 30.15 15.52
CA LEU A 140 -4.24 30.80 15.84
C LEU A 140 -4.48 30.57 17.34
N VAL A 141 -4.67 31.63 18.11
CA VAL A 141 -4.87 31.51 19.56
C VAL A 141 -6.37 31.56 19.83
N ALA A 142 -6.88 30.56 20.55
CA ALA A 142 -8.23 30.57 21.11
C ALA A 142 -8.17 30.57 22.63
N SER A 143 -9.28 30.90 23.28
CA SER A 143 -9.45 30.72 24.73
C SER A 143 -10.16 29.41 25.00
N ASP A 144 -9.66 28.62 25.95
CA ASP A 144 -10.39 27.46 26.46
C ASP A 144 -11.57 27.89 27.36
N GLU A 145 -12.34 26.93 27.86
CA GLU A 145 -13.49 27.16 28.75
C GLU A 145 -13.12 27.85 30.08
N HIS A 146 -11.84 27.87 30.44
CA HIS A 146 -11.29 28.52 31.63
C HIS A 146 -10.62 29.87 31.31
N GLY A 147 -10.70 30.34 30.05
CA GLY A 147 -10.09 31.59 29.60
C GLY A 147 -8.59 31.50 29.29
N ASN A 148 -7.98 30.32 29.37
CA ASN A 148 -6.56 30.17 29.04
C ASN A 148 -6.35 30.22 27.52
N ARG A 149 -5.31 30.94 27.09
CA ARG A 149 -4.91 30.98 25.69
C ARG A 149 -4.32 29.62 25.28
N VAL A 150 -4.93 28.97 24.30
CA VAL A 150 -4.51 27.69 23.74
C VAL A 150 -4.26 27.82 22.23
N PRO A 151 -3.20 27.20 21.70
CA PRO A 151 -2.95 27.17 20.26
C PRO A 151 -3.97 26.28 19.55
N VAL A 152 -4.60 26.82 18.50
CA VAL A 152 -5.49 26.11 17.58
C VAL A 152 -4.68 25.57 16.41
N ILE A 153 -4.86 24.28 16.16
CA ILE A 153 -4.22 23.56 15.06
C ILE A 153 -5.26 23.42 13.94
N PRO A 154 -5.01 23.94 12.72
CA PRO A 154 -5.97 23.86 11.64
C PRO A 154 -6.21 22.40 11.22
N PHE A 155 -7.47 21.97 11.31
CA PHE A 155 -7.93 20.64 10.94
C PHE A 155 -8.08 20.53 9.43
N LYS A 156 -7.42 19.57 8.77
CA LYS A 156 -7.86 19.12 7.44
C LYS A 156 -8.66 17.83 7.61
N SER A 157 -9.90 17.81 7.14
CA SER A 157 -10.80 16.66 7.31
C SER A 157 -10.27 15.37 6.68
N SER A 158 -9.49 15.46 5.59
CA SER A 158 -8.81 14.33 4.97
C SER A 158 -7.66 14.82 4.08
N TRP A 159 -6.73 13.94 3.77
CA TRP A 159 -5.68 14.18 2.79
C TRP A 159 -5.19 12.89 2.17
N ASP A 160 -4.72 12.96 0.93
CA ASP A 160 -4.01 11.88 0.27
C ASP A 160 -2.66 12.35 -0.25
N VAL A 161 -1.71 11.44 -0.29
CA VAL A 161 -0.35 11.68 -0.80
C VAL A 161 0.19 10.42 -1.45
N THR A 162 0.96 10.58 -2.51
CA THR A 162 1.73 9.49 -3.10
C THR A 162 3.15 9.55 -2.56
N LEU A 163 3.57 8.49 -1.88
CA LEU A 163 4.89 8.36 -1.29
C LEU A 163 5.73 7.38 -2.11
N ARG A 164 6.96 7.80 -2.40
CA ARG A 164 7.98 7.03 -3.09
C ARG A 164 9.06 6.60 -2.08
N ARG A 165 9.86 5.63 -2.50
CA ARG A 165 11.08 5.24 -1.79
C ARG A 165 11.93 6.47 -1.49
N GLY A 166 12.35 6.63 -0.24
CA GLY A 166 13.17 7.75 0.22
C GLY A 166 12.38 8.93 0.81
N ASN A 167 11.09 9.04 0.51
CA ASN A 167 10.23 10.06 1.12
C ASN A 167 10.12 9.87 2.63
N VAL A 168 9.88 10.97 3.32
CA VAL A 168 9.64 10.99 4.77
C VAL A 168 8.29 11.61 5.08
N LEU A 169 7.50 10.89 5.86
CA LEU A 169 6.26 11.35 6.47
C LEU A 169 6.51 11.61 7.95
N THR A 170 6.19 12.79 8.44
CA THR A 170 6.43 13.14 9.83
C THR A 170 5.15 13.52 10.54
N PHE A 171 4.92 12.91 11.71
CA PHE A 171 3.87 13.27 12.64
C PHE A 171 4.47 13.96 13.87
N GLU A 172 4.14 15.22 14.08
CA GLU A 172 4.40 15.91 15.34
C GLU A 172 3.17 15.74 16.24
N ASN A 173 3.33 15.19 17.44
CA ASN A 173 2.24 14.95 18.39
C ASN A 173 2.50 15.66 19.70
N THR A 174 1.42 16.07 20.37
CA THR A 174 1.46 16.51 21.77
C THR A 174 1.09 15.36 22.69
N LYS A 175 1.87 15.12 23.75
CA LYS A 175 1.58 14.09 24.75
C LYS A 175 0.20 14.34 25.39
N GLY A 176 -0.64 13.32 25.37
CA GLY A 176 -2.03 13.40 25.85
C GLY A 176 -3.04 13.87 24.81
N SER A 177 -2.61 14.29 23.63
CA SER A 177 -3.48 14.56 22.48
C SER A 177 -3.84 13.27 21.75
N SER A 178 -5.09 13.16 21.29
CA SER A 178 -5.54 12.08 20.39
C SER A 178 -5.17 12.33 18.92
N GLN A 179 -4.76 13.54 18.58
CA GLN A 179 -4.45 13.97 17.22
C GLN A 179 -3.03 14.53 17.10
N PRO A 180 -2.36 14.34 15.94
CA PRO A 180 -1.12 15.01 15.63
C PRO A 180 -1.36 16.51 15.52
N ARG A 181 -0.37 17.26 15.95
CA ARG A 181 -0.31 18.71 15.81
C ARG A 181 0.08 19.12 14.39
N ALA A 182 0.97 18.38 13.75
CA ALA A 182 1.38 18.64 12.39
C ALA A 182 1.66 17.33 11.65
N VAL A 183 1.39 17.35 10.35
CA VAL A 183 1.80 16.30 9.42
C VAL A 183 2.57 16.95 8.29
N GLU A 184 3.81 16.51 8.08
CA GLU A 184 4.72 17.06 7.09
C GLU A 184 5.22 15.97 6.16
N PHE A 185 5.44 16.35 4.89
CA PHE A 185 5.89 15.46 3.82
C PHE A 185 7.18 16.02 3.24
N TYR A 186 8.20 15.18 3.17
CA TYR A 186 9.51 15.53 2.61
C TYR A 186 9.85 14.57 1.48
N GLU A 187 10.47 15.09 0.41
CA GLU A 187 10.90 14.27 -0.71
C GLU A 187 12.05 13.36 -0.30
N THR A 188 12.91 13.85 0.58
CA THR A 188 14.11 13.12 1.01
C THR A 188 14.34 13.17 2.53
N ARG A 189 15.13 12.22 3.03
CA ARG A 189 15.59 12.23 4.43
C ARG A 189 16.46 13.45 4.80
N SER A 190 17.18 14.01 3.83
CA SER A 190 18.03 15.19 4.06
C SER A 190 17.21 16.45 4.30
N GLU A 191 15.99 16.53 3.77
CA GLU A 191 15.07 17.64 4.05
C GLU A 191 14.35 17.48 5.39
N ALA A 192 14.15 16.22 5.83
CA ALA A 192 13.49 15.90 7.08
C ALA A 192 14.46 16.05 8.27
N GLU A 193 14.67 17.29 8.70
CA GLU A 193 15.48 17.59 9.88
C GLU A 193 14.93 16.88 11.13
N PRO A 194 15.78 16.43 12.08
CA PRO A 194 15.31 15.89 13.34
C PRO A 194 14.48 16.91 14.14
N CYS A 195 13.50 16.44 14.91
CA CYS A 195 12.76 17.32 15.80
C CYS A 195 13.67 17.84 16.93
N VAL A 196 13.90 19.14 16.95
CA VAL A 196 14.44 19.87 18.10
C VAL A 196 13.27 20.52 18.85
N PRO A 197 12.91 20.06 20.06
CA PRO A 197 11.79 20.63 20.80
C PRO A 197 12.07 22.06 21.25
N MET A 198 11.21 23.00 20.85
CA MET A 198 11.21 24.38 21.31
C MET A 198 9.93 24.68 22.08
N LYS A 199 10.04 25.44 23.18
CA LYS A 199 8.88 25.88 23.96
C LYS A 199 8.16 26.98 23.20
N VAL A 200 6.85 26.84 22.99
CA VAL A 200 6.02 27.89 22.42
C VAL A 200 5.94 29.02 23.45
N VAL A 201 6.45 30.19 23.06
CA VAL A 201 6.23 31.44 23.77
C VAL A 201 5.03 32.09 23.09
N LEU A 202 3.92 32.23 23.82
CA LEU A 202 2.81 33.06 23.34
C LEU A 202 3.31 34.51 23.36
N PRO A 203 3.04 35.32 22.32
CA PRO A 203 3.41 36.73 22.36
C PRO A 203 2.80 37.40 23.59
N ASP A 204 3.62 38.10 24.36
CA ASP A 204 3.16 39.09 25.33
C ASP A 204 2.57 40.26 24.53
N ASP A 205 1.36 40.70 24.91
CA ASP A 205 0.62 41.77 24.22
C ASP A 205 1.36 43.13 24.27
#